data_AF-A0A536SYH3-F1
#
_entry.id   AF-A0A536SYH3-F1
#
_cell.length_a   1.000
_cell.length_b   1.000
_cell.length_c   1.000
_cell.angle_alpha   90.00
_cell.angle_beta   90.00
_cell.angle_gamma   90.00
#
_symmetry.space_group_name_H-M   'P 1'
#
loop_
_entity.id
_entity.type
_entity.pdbx_description
1 polymer ?
#
loop_
_entity_poly.entity_id
_entity_poly.type
_entity_poly.pdbx_seq_one_letter_code
_entity_poly.pdbx_strand_id
1 'polypeptide(L)'
;MLAAMVAINGAEIAHRLFFVRGLNWVQEVSIILAMTLYFFVYALIAKDREYIRIDLFSRLLGPRGKRALAIGVRLIVLCFQATVAWYAFRTARFAAIFETPVLAWPEWVLYAPLAAGCADIVVTEAIYLFWQLRGIEVAEERAGILA
;
A
#
# COMPACT_ATOMS: atom_id res chain seq x y z
N MET A 1 -9.52 -1.10 -11.53
CA MET A 1 -9.73 0.14 -10.74
C MET A 1 -9.54 1.38 -11.58
N LEU A 2 -8.38 1.59 -12.20
CA LEU A 2 -8.12 2.78 -13.02
C LEU A 2 -9.13 2.97 -14.16
N ALA A 3 -9.42 1.92 -14.93
CA ALA A 3 -10.45 1.97 -15.98
C ALA A 3 -11.85 2.34 -15.44
N ALA A 4 -12.21 1.86 -14.25
CA ALA A 4 -13.48 2.21 -13.61
C ALA A 4 -13.50 3.68 -13.18
N MET A 5 -12.41 4.21 -12.62
CA MET A 5 -12.28 5.63 -12.30
C MET A 5 -12.40 6.49 -13.56
N VAL A 6 -11.72 6.13 -14.64
CA VAL A 6 -11.79 6.85 -15.92
C VAL A 6 -13.22 6.84 -16.47
N ALA A 7 -13.90 5.69 -16.43
CA ALA A 7 -15.27 5.57 -16.90
C ALA A 7 -16.26 6.41 -16.06
N ILE A 8 -16.17 6.34 -14.72
CA ILE A 8 -17.08 7.04 -13.81
C ILE A 8 -16.88 8.56 -13.89
N ASN A 9 -15.62 9.04 -13.89
CA ASN A 9 -15.33 10.48 -14.04
C ASN A 9 -15.69 10.97 -15.45
N GLY A 10 -15.42 10.16 -16.49
CA GLY A 10 -15.83 10.48 -17.86
C GLY A 10 -17.35 10.60 -17.99
N ALA A 11 -18.11 9.72 -17.33
CA ALA A 11 -19.56 9.80 -17.29
C ALA A 11 -20.07 11.04 -16.55
N GLU A 12 -19.40 11.48 -15.48
CA GLU A 12 -19.74 12.72 -14.76
C GLU A 12 -19.51 13.96 -15.61
N ILE A 13 -18.37 14.03 -16.31
CA ILE A 13 -18.07 15.11 -17.25
C ILE A 13 -19.12 15.17 -18.36
N ALA A 14 -19.46 14.02 -18.96
CA ALA A 14 -20.51 13.93 -19.96
C ALA A 14 -21.87 14.37 -19.39
N HIS A 15 -22.23 13.92 -18.19
CA HIS A 15 -23.46 14.32 -17.54
C HIS A 15 -23.52 15.84 -17.32
N ARG A 16 -22.43 16.48 -16.88
CA ARG A 16 -22.33 17.94 -16.68
C ARG A 16 -22.53 18.74 -17.97
N LEU A 17 -22.09 18.18 -19.10
CA LEU A 17 -22.25 18.78 -20.43
C LEU A 17 -23.73 18.77 -20.87
N PHE A 18 -24.48 17.74 -20.53
CA PHE A 18 -25.90 17.60 -20.89
C PHE A 18 -26.88 18.13 -19.83
N PHE A 19 -26.48 18.12 -18.56
CA PHE A 19 -27.26 18.51 -17.40
C PHE A 19 -26.39 19.41 -16.52
N VAL A 20 -26.83 20.65 -16.27
CA VAL A 20 -26.08 21.68 -15.51
C VAL A 20 -25.77 21.27 -14.04
N ARG A 21 -26.28 20.12 -13.58
CA ARG A 21 -26.02 19.56 -12.24
C ARG A 21 -24.89 18.53 -12.28
N GLY A 22 -23.92 18.67 -11.38
CA GLY A 22 -22.86 17.69 -11.17
C GLY A 22 -23.32 16.50 -10.32
N LEU A 23 -22.73 15.33 -10.55
CA LEU A 23 -22.95 14.13 -9.74
C LEU A 23 -21.95 14.11 -8.58
N ASN A 24 -22.29 14.75 -7.47
CA ASN A 24 -21.36 14.88 -6.32
C ASN A 24 -20.90 13.53 -5.73
N TRP A 25 -21.67 12.46 -5.95
CA TRP A 25 -21.34 11.11 -5.48
C TRP A 25 -20.14 10.49 -6.22
N VAL A 26 -19.88 10.92 -7.47
CA VAL A 26 -18.78 10.42 -8.30
C VAL A 26 -17.44 10.76 -7.69
N GLN A 27 -17.33 11.93 -7.07
CA GLN A 27 -16.10 12.36 -6.40
C GLN A 27 -15.75 11.43 -5.23
N GLU A 28 -16.73 11.11 -4.36
CA GLU A 28 -16.51 10.22 -3.21
C GLU A 28 -16.09 8.82 -3.66
N VAL A 29 -16.78 8.25 -4.65
CA VAL A 29 -16.45 6.93 -5.21
C VAL A 29 -15.06 6.93 -5.86
N SER A 30 -14.70 8.01 -6.53
CA SER A 30 -13.37 8.17 -7.13
C SER A 30 -12.27 8.20 -6.07
N ILE A 31 -12.48 8.87 -4.94
CA ILE A 31 -11.50 8.87 -3.84
C ILE A 31 -11.32 7.46 -3.27
N ILE A 32 -12.40 6.71 -3.05
CA ILE A 32 -12.32 5.33 -2.55
C ILE A 32 -11.52 4.44 -3.52
N LEU A 33 -11.82 4.53 -4.82
CA LEU A 33 -11.09 3.80 -5.86
C LEU A 33 -9.61 4.22 -5.92
N ALA A 34 -9.31 5.52 -5.77
CA ALA A 34 -7.95 6.06 -5.77
C ALA A 34 -7.15 5.51 -4.59
N MET A 35 -7.70 5.59 -3.38
CA MET A 35 -7.06 5.10 -2.17
C MET A 35 -6.82 3.60 -2.28
N THR A 36 -7.79 2.86 -2.81
CA THR A 36 -7.64 1.42 -3.02
C THR A 36 -6.52 1.12 -4.02
N LEU A 37 -6.51 1.78 -5.18
CA LEU A 37 -5.43 1.60 -6.15
C LEU A 37 -4.06 1.94 -5.53
N TYR A 38 -3.94 3.08 -4.87
CA TYR A 38 -2.68 3.57 -4.33
C TYR A 38 -2.09 2.62 -3.28
N PHE A 39 -2.87 2.20 -2.29
CA PHE A 39 -2.36 1.37 -1.20
C PHE A 39 -2.10 -0.08 -1.62
N PHE A 40 -2.89 -0.64 -2.55
CA PHE A 40 -2.60 -1.97 -3.09
C PHE A 40 -1.39 -1.96 -4.03
N VAL A 41 -1.21 -0.93 -4.86
CA VAL A 41 0.00 -0.77 -5.68
C VAL A 41 1.23 -0.55 -4.80
N TYR A 42 1.12 0.27 -3.75
CA TYR A 42 2.18 0.45 -2.78
C TYR A 42 2.58 -0.87 -2.11
N ALA A 43 1.58 -1.67 -1.68
CA ALA A 43 1.84 -2.99 -1.11
C ALA A 43 2.51 -3.93 -2.12
N LEU A 44 2.13 -3.89 -3.39
CA LEU A 44 2.78 -4.69 -4.44
C LEU A 44 4.25 -4.28 -4.65
N ILE A 45 4.52 -2.98 -4.81
CA ILE A 45 5.88 -2.45 -5.02
C ILE A 45 6.77 -2.73 -3.80
N ALA A 46 6.23 -2.60 -2.59
CA ALA A 46 6.95 -2.93 -1.36
C ALA A 46 7.43 -4.40 -1.36
N LYS A 47 6.64 -5.32 -1.94
CA LYS A 47 7.00 -6.74 -2.04
C LYS A 47 8.03 -7.05 -3.13
N ASP A 48 8.06 -6.25 -4.20
CA ASP A 48 9.02 -6.41 -5.30
C ASP A 48 10.47 -6.03 -4.89
N ARG A 49 10.70 -5.63 -3.63
CA ARG A 49 12.03 -5.33 -3.07
C ARG A 49 12.86 -4.33 -3.88
N GLU A 50 12.19 -3.47 -4.65
CA GLU A 50 12.77 -2.27 -5.26
C GLU A 50 13.03 -1.15 -4.23
N TYR A 51 13.00 -1.45 -2.92
CA TYR A 51 13.61 -0.58 -1.94
C TYR A 51 15.07 -0.40 -2.34
N ILE A 52 15.37 0.75 -2.94
CA ILE A 52 16.68 1.17 -3.41
C ILE A 52 17.70 0.74 -2.34
N ARG A 53 18.37 -0.39 -2.57
CA ARG A 53 19.36 -0.91 -1.65
C ARG A 53 20.48 0.11 -1.71
N ILE A 54 20.65 0.88 -0.64
CA ILE A 54 21.77 1.80 -0.52
C ILE A 54 23.03 0.94 -0.36
N ASP A 55 23.57 0.49 -1.48
CA ASP A 55 24.74 -0.38 -1.54
C ASP A 55 26.03 0.34 -1.13
N LEU A 56 25.97 1.65 -0.90
CA LEU A 56 27.09 2.45 -0.41
C LEU A 56 27.64 1.92 0.92
N PHE A 57 26.76 1.56 1.87
CA PHE A 57 27.20 1.00 3.15
C PHE A 57 27.43 -0.52 3.08
N SER A 58 26.69 -1.24 2.25
CA SER A 58 26.82 -2.70 2.12
C SER A 58 28.21 -3.10 1.60
N ARG A 59 28.82 -2.28 0.72
CA ARG A 59 30.12 -2.55 0.10
C ARG A 59 31.30 -2.58 1.07
N LEU A 60 31.23 -1.86 2.19
CA LEU A 60 32.30 -1.84 3.21
C LEU A 60 32.18 -2.97 4.26
N LEU A 61 31.05 -3.67 4.30
CA LEU A 61 30.77 -4.69 5.30
C LEU A 61 31.06 -6.11 4.77
N GLY A 62 31.70 -6.94 5.60
CA GLY A 62 31.86 -8.37 5.32
C GLY A 62 30.50 -9.12 5.26
N PRO A 63 30.48 -10.39 4.84
CA PRO A 63 29.25 -11.16 4.61
C PRO A 63 28.33 -11.24 5.84
N ARG A 64 28.90 -11.30 7.05
CA ARG A 64 28.13 -11.28 8.31
C ARG A 64 27.51 -9.92 8.60
N GLY A 65 28.23 -8.83 8.33
CA GLY A 65 27.75 -7.46 8.53
C GLY A 65 26.61 -7.09 7.58
N LYS A 66 26.71 -7.52 6.31
CA LYS A 66 25.62 -7.38 5.32
C LYS A 66 24.34 -8.08 5.78
N ARG A 67 24.46 -9.29 6.32
CA ARG A 67 23.30 -10.05 6.82
C ARG A 67 22.66 -9.38 8.03
N ALA A 68 23.45 -8.90 9.00
CA ALA A 68 22.94 -8.18 10.17
C ALA A 68 22.25 -6.86 9.77
N LEU A 69 22.84 -6.09 8.85
CA LEU A 69 22.26 -4.86 8.35
C LEU A 69 20.92 -5.11 7.63
N ALA A 70 20.85 -6.14 6.78
CA ALA A 70 19.61 -6.50 6.08
C ALA A 70 18.48 -6.88 7.06
N ILE A 71 18.80 -7.63 8.12
CA ILE A 71 17.82 -7.97 9.18
C ILE A 71 17.38 -6.71 9.92
N GLY A 72 18.32 -5.82 10.28
CA GLY A 72 18.01 -4.57 10.96
C GLY A 72 17.09 -3.66 10.16
N VAL A 73 17.37 -3.47 8.87
CA VAL A 73 16.51 -2.68 7.97
C VAL A 73 15.11 -3.27 7.88
N ARG A 74 14.99 -4.60 7.71
CA ARG A 74 13.68 -5.27 7.70
C ARG A 74 12.91 -5.11 8.99
N LEU A 75 13.57 -5.22 10.14
CA LEU A 75 12.93 -4.99 11.43
C LEU A 75 12.39 -3.56 11.54
N ILE A 76 13.15 -2.56 11.07
CA ILE A 76 12.69 -1.17 11.07
C ILE A 76 11.46 -0.99 10.17
N VAL A 77 11.50 -1.53 8.94
CA VAL A 77 10.38 -1.49 8.00
C VAL A 77 9.15 -2.19 8.57
N LEU A 78 9.33 -3.38 9.16
CA LEU A 78 8.27 -4.14 9.80
C LEU A 78 7.63 -3.37 10.97
N CYS A 79 8.45 -2.81 11.86
CA CYS A 79 7.97 -2.01 12.99
C CYS A 79 7.22 -0.76 12.53
N PHE A 80 7.77 -0.05 11.53
CA PHE A 80 7.12 1.11 10.95
C PHE A 80 5.76 0.75 10.34
N GLN A 81 5.73 -0.28 9.49
CA GLN A 81 4.50 -0.70 8.82
C GLN A 81 3.45 -1.23 9.80
N ALA A 82 3.87 -1.96 10.83
CA ALA A 82 2.98 -2.42 11.90
C ALA A 82 2.36 -1.26 12.68
N THR A 83 3.16 -0.22 12.95
CA THR A 83 2.68 1.02 13.60
C THR A 83 1.65 1.71 12.71
N VAL A 84 1.94 1.86 11.42
CA VAL A 84 1.01 2.47 10.45
C VAL A 84 -0.28 1.66 10.34
N ALA A 85 -0.20 0.32 10.27
CA ALA A 85 -1.36 -0.55 10.22
C ALA A 85 -2.25 -0.40 11.47
N TRP A 86 -1.63 -0.32 12.65
CA TRP A 86 -2.36 -0.11 13.90
C TRP A 86 -3.06 1.26 13.93
N TYR A 87 -2.36 2.34 13.57
CA TYR A 87 -2.97 3.67 13.49
C TYR A 87 -4.10 3.70 12.45
N ALA A 88 -3.90 3.11 11.26
CA ALA A 88 -4.92 3.03 10.23
C ALA A 88 -6.19 2.33 10.74
N PHE A 89 -6.04 1.24 11.49
CA PHE A 89 -7.18 0.53 12.08
C PHE A 89 -7.90 1.36 13.16
N ARG A 90 -7.15 2.07 14.01
CA ARG A 90 -7.72 3.00 15.00
C ARG A 90 -8.47 4.15 14.33
N THR A 91 -7.89 4.74 13.29
CA THR A 91 -8.52 5.80 12.51
C THR A 91 -9.76 5.29 11.80
N ALA A 92 -9.74 4.10 11.19
CA ALA A 92 -10.91 3.50 10.57
C ALA A 92 -12.06 3.30 11.57
N ARG A 93 -11.76 2.84 12.80
CA ARG A 93 -12.76 2.71 13.87
C ARG A 93 -13.32 4.06 14.32
N PHE A 94 -12.49 5.08 14.41
CA PHE A 94 -12.94 6.43 14.74
C PHE A 94 -13.81 7.03 13.62
N ALA A 95 -13.38 6.84 12.37
CA ALA A 95 -14.10 7.27 11.17
C ALA A 95 -15.44 6.55 10.98
N ALA A 96 -15.62 5.35 11.55
CA ALA A 96 -16.90 4.64 11.50
C ALA A 96 -18.04 5.37 12.23
N ILE A 97 -17.74 6.39 13.04
CA ILE A 97 -18.71 7.25 13.73
C ILE A 97 -19.25 8.33 12.77
N PHE A 98 -18.54 8.61 11.68
CA PHE A 98 -18.88 9.64 10.70
C PHE A 98 -19.37 9.02 9.39
N GLU A 99 -20.21 9.79 8.69
CA GLU A 99 -20.76 9.44 7.39
C GLU A 99 -20.31 10.44 6.33
N THR A 100 -20.12 9.96 5.10
CA THR A 100 -19.76 10.83 3.99
C THR A 100 -20.90 11.79 3.64
N PRO A 101 -20.59 13.04 3.26
CA PRO A 101 -21.59 14.08 3.12
C PRO A 101 -22.59 13.84 1.97
N VAL A 102 -22.22 13.07 0.95
CA VAL A 102 -23.08 12.80 -0.22
C VAL A 102 -23.68 11.40 -0.20
N LEU A 103 -22.88 10.34 -0.02
CA LEU A 103 -23.39 8.96 -0.03
C LEU A 103 -23.94 8.50 1.33
N ALA A 104 -23.73 9.26 2.41
CA ALA A 104 -24.00 8.82 3.79
C ALA A 104 -23.35 7.45 4.08
N TRP A 105 -22.21 7.18 3.46
CA TRP A 105 -21.48 5.94 3.70
C TRP A 105 -20.58 6.09 4.92
N PRO A 106 -20.37 5.01 5.69
CA PRO A 106 -19.43 5.07 6.79
C PRO A 106 -18.03 5.44 6.29
N GLU A 107 -17.38 6.45 6.89
CA GLU A 107 -16.09 6.94 6.40
C GLU A 107 -14.95 5.92 6.56
N TRP A 108 -15.14 4.85 7.36
CA TRP A 108 -14.15 3.78 7.50
C TRP A 108 -13.76 3.14 6.17
N VAL A 109 -14.63 3.19 5.16
CA VAL A 109 -14.37 2.68 3.79
C VAL A 109 -13.19 3.39 3.14
N LEU A 110 -12.93 4.66 3.46
CA LEU A 110 -11.77 5.41 2.94
C LEU A 110 -10.45 4.90 3.54
N TYR A 111 -10.48 4.44 4.79
CA TYR A 111 -9.30 3.98 5.52
C TYR A 111 -9.06 2.47 5.41
N ALA A 112 -10.07 1.70 4.99
CA ALA A 112 -9.97 0.25 4.82
C ALA A 112 -8.84 -0.18 3.87
N PRO A 113 -8.62 0.46 2.71
CA PRO A 113 -7.53 0.06 1.81
C PRO A 113 -6.14 0.35 2.39
N LEU A 114 -6.00 1.44 3.16
CA LEU A 114 -4.77 1.74 3.90
C LEU A 114 -4.47 0.63 4.91
N ALA A 115 -5.46 0.27 5.74
CA ALA A 115 -5.29 -0.79 6.73
C ALA A 115 -4.97 -2.14 6.07
N ALA A 116 -5.66 -2.48 4.98
CA ALA A 116 -5.43 -3.72 4.23
C ALA A 116 -4.04 -3.78 3.60
N GLY A 117 -3.62 -2.73 2.89
CA GLY A 117 -2.29 -2.67 2.26
C GLY A 117 -1.17 -2.72 3.28
N CYS A 118 -1.30 -2.02 4.42
CA CYS A 118 -0.30 -2.07 5.47
C CYS A 118 -0.22 -3.45 6.14
N ALA A 119 -1.36 -4.09 6.41
CA ALA A 119 -1.40 -5.43 6.98
C ALA A 119 -0.74 -6.46 6.04
N ASP A 120 -1.01 -6.35 4.74
CA ASP A 120 -0.42 -7.22 3.71
C ASP A 120 1.11 -7.12 3.64
N ILE A 121 1.66 -5.90 3.76
CA ILE A 121 3.12 -5.68 3.83
C ILE A 121 3.69 -6.26 5.13
N VAL A 122 3.04 -6.03 6.28
CA VAL A 122 3.49 -6.58 7.58
C VAL A 122 3.57 -8.10 7.54
N VAL A 123 2.55 -8.76 6.99
CA VAL A 123 2.52 -10.22 6.84
C VAL A 123 3.67 -10.68 5.94
N THR A 124 3.90 -9.99 4.83
CA THR A 124 4.94 -10.37 3.86
C THR A 124 6.35 -10.19 4.43
N GLU A 125 6.63 -9.06 5.09
CA GLU A 125 7.91 -8.81 5.75
C GLU A 125 8.16 -9.78 6.92
N ALA A 126 7.11 -10.15 7.68
CA ALA A 126 7.22 -11.14 8.74
C ALA A 126 7.60 -12.54 8.18
N ILE A 127 6.99 -12.95 7.07
CA ILE A 127 7.32 -14.21 6.38
C ILE A 127 8.77 -14.17 5.89
N TYR A 128 9.18 -13.08 5.25
CA TYR A 128 10.55 -12.94 4.74
C TYR A 128 11.61 -12.89 5.85
N LEU A 129 11.31 -12.25 6.97
CA LEU A 129 12.16 -12.27 8.16
C LEU A 129 12.28 -13.70 8.71
N PHE A 130 11.17 -14.43 8.80
CA PHE A 130 11.17 -15.82 9.26
C PHE A 130 12.00 -16.75 8.35
N TRP A 131 11.89 -16.61 7.03
CA TRP A 131 12.71 -17.36 6.07
C TRP A 131 14.20 -17.01 6.19
N GLN A 132 14.53 -15.73 6.35
CA GLN A 132 15.91 -15.26 6.52
C GLN A 132 16.55 -15.78 7.81
N LEU A 133 15.77 -15.90 8.90
CA LEU A 133 16.20 -16.52 10.16
C LEU A 133 16.41 -18.02 10.01
N ARG A 134 15.59 -18.71 9.21
CA ARG A 134 15.76 -20.13 8.89
C ARG A 134 16.91 -20.44 7.92
N GLY A 135 17.59 -19.40 7.40
CA GLY A 135 18.69 -19.58 6.45
C GLY A 135 18.23 -20.07 5.08
N ILE A 136 16.94 -19.95 4.77
CA ILE A 136 16.41 -20.21 3.44
C ILE A 136 16.78 -18.98 2.60
N GLU A 137 17.78 -19.11 1.73
CA GLU A 137 18.06 -18.11 0.71
C GLU A 137 16.87 -18.10 -0.24
N VAL A 138 16.02 -17.09 -0.07
CA VAL A 138 14.96 -16.78 -1.03
C VAL A 138 15.67 -16.39 -2.32
N ALA A 139 15.73 -17.33 -3.27
CA ALA A 139 16.28 -17.10 -4.59
C ALA A 139 15.65 -15.84 -5.19
N GLU A 140 16.49 -14.88 -5.60
CA GLU A 140 16.08 -13.71 -6.39
C GLU A 140 15.68 -14.18 -7.80
N GLU A 141 14.54 -14.85 -7.90
CA GLU A 141 13.96 -15.25 -9.18
C GLU A 141 13.28 -14.04 -9.82
N ARG A 142 14.08 -13.08 -10.33
CA ARG A 142 13.65 -12.08 -11.34
C ARG A 142 14.75 -11.19 -11.95
N ALA A 143 16.02 -11.56 -11.88
CA ALA A 143 17.07 -10.92 -12.68
C ALA A 143 17.05 -11.33 -14.18
N GLY A 144 16.02 -12.05 -14.65
CA GLY A 144 15.97 -12.65 -15.99
C GLY A 144 14.97 -12.04 -16.98
N ILE A 145 14.27 -10.95 -16.65
CA ILE A 145 13.29 -10.33 -17.57
C ILE A 145 13.81 -9.02 -18.21
N LEU A 146 15.00 -8.55 -17.81
CA LEU A 146 15.62 -7.34 -18.35
C LEU A 146 17.06 -7.59 -18.89
N ALA A 147 17.32 -8.78 -19.43
CA ALA A 147 18.51 -9.07 -20.22
C ALA A 147 18.14 -9.21 -21.70
#